data_AF-A0A9D9GK55-F1
#
_entry.id   AF-A0A9D9GK55-F1
#
_cell.length_a   1.000
_cell.length_b   1.000
_cell.length_c   1.000
_cell.angle_alpha   90.00
_cell.angle_beta   90.00
_cell.angle_gamma   90.00
#
_symmetry.space_group_name_H-M   'P 1'
#
loop_
_entity.id
_entity.type
_entity.pdbx_description
1 polymer ?
#
loop_
_entity_poly.entity_id
_entity_poly.type
_entity_poly.pdbx_seq_one_letter_code
_entity_poly.pdbx_strand_id
1 'polypeptide(L)'
;MMKRLLLIIFTLALCLPALAQRAELRSGNRAFRKGDFPRADVEYRKAMLRDSSLASTRYNLANTLYREKDAEAAMKMLEGGKEAAEGADFEASYYYNLGDAAIQAEKWQEAVDALKKSLKLNPDDVAAKENYVYARNKLLQQQQQQQNQDQQGDGDGKQDQQNQDQNDQKDQQDQNKDQQQNQDQQQNEDKQESQPQPQEAELSPQQAQQLLQAIQQKERETQEKVDEKKAQALKSRQKEKNW
;
A
#
# COMPACT_ATOMS: atom_id res chain seq x y z
N MET A 1 -27.24 57.24 -29.88
CA MET A 1 -27.05 55.77 -30.06
C MET A 1 -25.67 55.25 -29.60
N MET A 2 -24.90 55.95 -28.75
CA MET A 2 -23.55 55.49 -28.36
C MET A 2 -23.42 55.01 -26.90
N LYS A 3 -24.48 55.08 -26.09
CA LYS A 3 -24.43 54.65 -24.67
C LYS A 3 -24.85 53.19 -24.42
N ARG A 4 -25.22 52.44 -25.47
CA ARG A 4 -25.57 51.00 -25.37
C ARG A 4 -24.47 50.05 -25.87
N LEU A 5 -23.40 50.57 -26.47
CA LEU A 5 -22.30 49.75 -27.02
C LEU A 5 -21.19 49.44 -26.01
N LEU A 6 -21.09 50.21 -24.91
CA LEU A 6 -20.07 50.05 -23.87
C LEU A 6 -20.38 48.94 -22.84
N LEU A 7 -21.61 48.40 -22.84
CA LEU A 7 -22.02 47.33 -21.92
C LEU A 7 -21.78 45.91 -22.48
N ILE A 8 -21.38 45.77 -23.74
CA ILE A 8 -21.13 44.45 -24.37
C ILE A 8 -19.64 44.07 -24.36
N ILE A 9 -18.73 45.01 -24.07
CA ILE A 9 -17.27 44.74 -24.00
C ILE A 9 -16.84 44.33 -22.58
N PHE A 10 -17.68 44.51 -21.55
CA PHE A 10 -17.34 44.13 -20.17
C PHE A 10 -17.68 42.68 -19.81
N THR A 11 -18.41 41.94 -20.65
CA THR A 11 -18.76 40.53 -20.40
C THR A 11 -17.81 39.53 -21.06
N LEU A 12 -16.83 39.96 -21.86
CA LEU A 12 -15.86 39.07 -22.53
C LEU A 12 -14.48 39.00 -21.85
N ALA A 13 -14.34 39.54 -20.64
CA ALA A 13 -13.08 39.49 -19.87
C ALA A 13 -13.08 38.42 -18.75
N LEU A 14 -14.14 37.62 -18.64
CA LEU A 14 -14.32 36.65 -17.55
C LEU A 14 -14.12 35.17 -17.97
N CYS A 15 -13.24 34.90 -18.95
CA CYS A 15 -12.91 33.51 -19.37
C CYS A 15 -11.41 33.17 -19.29
N LEU A 16 -10.55 34.12 -18.95
CA LEU A 16 -9.10 33.92 -18.89
C LEU A 16 -8.60 32.99 -17.75
N PRO A 17 -9.18 32.96 -16.53
CA PRO A 17 -8.61 32.13 -15.46
C PRO A 17 -8.79 30.62 -15.70
N ALA A 18 -9.95 30.18 -16.22
CA ALA A 18 -10.21 28.76 -16.48
C ALA A 18 -9.33 28.16 -17.59
N LEU A 19 -8.95 28.97 -18.60
CA LEU A 19 -8.07 28.53 -19.68
C LEU A 19 -6.60 28.39 -19.23
N ALA A 20 -6.12 29.30 -18.38
CA ALA A 20 -4.77 29.26 -17.79
C ALA A 20 -4.59 28.11 -16.79
N GLN A 21 -5.59 27.86 -15.93
CA GLN A 21 -5.61 26.72 -14.99
C GLN A 21 -5.51 25.37 -15.71
N ARG A 22 -6.26 25.21 -16.81
CA ARG A 22 -6.14 24.03 -17.68
C ARG A 22 -4.76 23.94 -18.33
N ALA A 23 -4.04 25.04 -18.54
CA ALA A 23 -2.72 25.02 -19.19
C ALA A 23 -1.64 24.46 -18.26
N GLU A 24 -1.61 24.87 -16.98
CA GLU A 24 -0.66 24.38 -15.97
C GLU A 24 -0.87 22.89 -15.67
N LEU A 25 -2.12 22.46 -15.44
CA LEU A 25 -2.45 21.04 -15.25
C LEU A 25 -2.05 20.19 -16.47
N ARG A 26 -2.32 20.68 -17.69
CA ARG A 26 -1.86 20.01 -18.92
C ARG A 26 -0.33 19.98 -19.03
N SER A 27 0.36 21.00 -18.53
CA SER A 27 1.83 21.05 -18.48
C SER A 27 2.37 19.98 -17.54
N GLY A 28 1.84 19.91 -16.31
CA GLY A 28 2.18 18.86 -15.34
C GLY A 28 1.93 17.45 -15.91
N ASN A 29 0.76 17.21 -16.50
CA ASN A 29 0.43 15.93 -17.13
C ASN A 29 1.41 15.56 -18.27
N ARG A 30 1.88 16.54 -19.05
CA ARG A 30 2.89 16.31 -20.10
C ARG A 30 4.26 15.99 -19.52
N ALA A 31 4.69 16.70 -18.48
CA ALA A 31 5.96 16.46 -17.81
C ALA A 31 5.97 15.07 -17.16
N PHE A 32 4.91 14.72 -16.44
CA PHE A 32 4.74 13.40 -15.81
C PHE A 32 4.82 12.26 -16.83
N ARG A 33 4.12 12.37 -17.96
CA ARG A 33 4.18 11.36 -19.03
C ARG A 33 5.56 11.22 -19.67
N LYS A 34 6.39 12.26 -19.63
CA LYS A 34 7.79 12.23 -20.09
C LYS A 34 8.76 11.70 -19.03
N GLY A 35 8.30 11.45 -17.81
CA GLY A 35 9.14 11.06 -16.67
C GLY A 35 9.89 12.23 -16.03
N ASP A 36 9.59 13.47 -16.41
CA ASP A 36 10.15 14.67 -15.81
C ASP A 36 9.33 15.04 -14.56
N PHE A 37 9.49 14.24 -13.50
CA PHE A 37 8.77 14.41 -12.24
C PHE A 37 9.05 15.75 -11.56
N PRO A 38 10.31 16.24 -11.50
CA PRO A 38 10.59 17.54 -10.88
C PRO A 38 9.85 18.68 -11.56
N ARG A 39 9.76 18.66 -12.89
CA ARG A 39 8.94 19.63 -13.61
C ARG A 39 7.45 19.42 -13.36
N ALA A 40 6.98 18.17 -13.32
CA ALA A 40 5.59 17.88 -13.05
C ALA A 40 5.16 18.41 -11.67
N ASP A 41 5.97 18.22 -10.63
CA ASP A 41 5.74 18.74 -9.27
C ASP A 41 5.54 20.25 -9.30
N VAL A 42 6.47 20.99 -9.90
CA VAL A 42 6.39 22.45 -10.03
C VAL A 42 5.10 22.89 -10.73
N GLU A 43 4.73 22.26 -11.84
CA GLU A 43 3.55 22.64 -12.62
C GLU A 43 2.23 22.27 -11.91
N TYR A 44 2.18 21.14 -11.20
CA TYR A 44 1.02 20.78 -10.39
C TYR A 44 0.87 21.69 -9.17
N ARG A 45 1.96 22.09 -8.51
CA ARG A 45 1.93 23.07 -7.41
C ARG A 45 1.40 24.42 -7.88
N LYS A 46 1.83 24.90 -9.07
CA LYS A 46 1.26 26.12 -9.67
C LYS A 46 -0.25 25.97 -9.94
N ALA A 47 -0.66 24.85 -10.53
CA ALA A 47 -2.07 24.57 -10.78
C ALA A 47 -2.88 24.56 -9.47
N MET A 48 -2.32 24.01 -8.39
CA MET A 48 -2.93 23.97 -7.07
C MET A 48 -3.04 25.36 -6.41
N LEU A 49 -2.06 26.26 -6.62
CA LEU A 49 -2.15 27.65 -6.13
C LEU A 49 -3.30 28.45 -6.76
N ARG A 50 -3.71 28.08 -7.98
CA ARG A 50 -4.81 28.74 -8.70
C ARG A 50 -6.18 28.22 -8.28
N ASP A 51 -6.25 26.93 -7.98
CA ASP A 51 -7.45 26.28 -7.45
C ASP A 51 -7.06 25.09 -6.57
N SER A 52 -7.02 25.37 -5.26
CA SER A 52 -6.67 24.38 -4.26
C SER A 52 -7.71 23.26 -4.12
N SER A 53 -8.89 23.38 -4.73
CA SER A 53 -10.01 22.44 -4.58
C SER A 53 -10.00 21.29 -5.60
N LEU A 54 -9.14 21.33 -6.62
CA LEU A 54 -9.16 20.33 -7.67
C LEU A 54 -8.54 19.00 -7.21
N ALA A 55 -9.40 18.03 -6.86
CA ALA A 55 -9.02 16.67 -6.45
C ALA A 55 -8.00 16.03 -7.40
N SER A 56 -8.20 16.20 -8.71
CA SER A 56 -7.31 15.64 -9.74
C SER A 56 -5.90 16.25 -9.73
N THR A 57 -5.73 17.53 -9.35
CA THR A 57 -4.40 18.13 -9.20
C THR A 57 -3.68 17.53 -7.99
N ARG A 58 -4.38 17.39 -6.85
CA ARG A 58 -3.81 16.78 -5.64
C ARG A 58 -3.43 15.32 -5.89
N TYR A 59 -4.29 14.57 -6.55
CA TYR A 59 -4.04 13.18 -6.97
C TYR A 59 -2.82 13.07 -7.91
N ASN A 60 -2.72 13.92 -8.93
CA ASN A 60 -1.59 13.90 -9.85
C ASN A 60 -0.28 14.36 -9.19
N LEU A 61 -0.35 15.32 -8.27
CA LEU A 61 0.79 15.74 -7.46
C LEU A 61 1.25 14.60 -6.54
N ALA A 62 0.33 13.90 -5.87
CA ALA A 62 0.66 12.74 -5.06
C ALA A 62 1.38 11.66 -5.86
N ASN A 63 0.86 11.32 -7.04
CA ASN A 63 1.52 10.36 -7.93
C ASN A 63 2.91 10.84 -8.36
N THR A 64 3.11 12.15 -8.51
CA THR A 64 4.43 12.72 -8.82
C THR A 64 5.40 12.56 -7.64
N LEU A 65 4.97 12.92 -6.44
CA LEU A 65 5.74 12.78 -5.21
C LEU A 65 6.13 11.33 -4.92
N TYR A 66 5.20 10.39 -5.16
CA TYR A 66 5.47 8.95 -5.07
C TYR A 66 6.58 8.51 -6.04
N ARG A 67 6.61 9.06 -7.26
CA ARG A 67 7.66 8.77 -8.25
C ARG A 67 9.00 9.40 -7.85
N GLU A 68 8.97 10.51 -7.13
CA GLU A 68 10.14 11.17 -6.55
C GLU A 68 10.62 10.56 -5.22
N LYS A 69 9.96 9.49 -4.75
CA LYS A 69 10.25 8.82 -3.47
C LYS A 69 9.93 9.64 -2.22
N ASP A 70 9.12 10.68 -2.37
CA ASP A 70 8.55 11.44 -1.25
C ASP A 70 7.15 10.87 -0.90
N ALA A 71 7.16 9.65 -0.35
CA ALA A 71 5.94 8.91 -0.03
C ALA A 71 5.06 9.59 1.03
N GLU A 72 5.68 10.21 2.04
CA GLU A 72 4.98 10.97 3.09
C GLU A 72 4.21 12.16 2.49
N ALA A 73 4.86 12.96 1.64
CA ALA A 73 4.17 14.06 0.98
C ALA A 73 3.09 13.56 0.02
N ALA A 74 3.32 12.43 -0.66
CA ALA A 74 2.31 11.80 -1.51
C ALA A 74 1.04 11.43 -0.72
N MET A 75 1.20 10.78 0.44
CA MET A 75 0.09 10.44 1.34
C MET A 75 -0.69 11.70 1.77
N LYS A 76 0.02 12.75 2.18
CA LYS A 76 -0.61 14.02 2.58
C LYS A 76 -1.42 14.68 1.45
N MET A 77 -0.92 14.60 0.22
CA MET A 77 -1.65 15.12 -0.95
C MET A 77 -2.90 14.30 -1.26
N LEU A 78 -2.83 12.97 -1.09
CA LEU A 78 -3.99 12.09 -1.22
C LEU A 78 -5.05 12.44 -0.17
N GLU A 79 -4.71 12.49 1.12
CA GLU A 79 -5.67 12.78 2.19
C GLU A 79 -6.47 14.07 1.93
N GLY A 80 -5.80 15.12 1.45
CA GLY A 80 -6.45 16.37 1.10
C GLY A 80 -7.36 16.30 -0.15
N GLY A 81 -7.23 15.28 -1.00
CA GLY A 81 -8.04 15.10 -2.21
C GLY A 81 -9.29 14.24 -2.03
N LYS A 82 -9.43 13.56 -0.88
CA LYS A 82 -10.48 12.58 -0.62
C LYS A 82 -11.91 13.11 -0.79
N GLU A 83 -12.16 14.36 -0.40
CA GLU A 83 -13.51 14.95 -0.37
C GLU A 83 -14.01 15.46 -1.72
N ALA A 84 -13.12 15.61 -2.71
CA ALA A 84 -13.41 16.33 -3.94
C ALA A 84 -13.69 15.42 -5.15
N ALA A 85 -13.76 14.11 -4.95
CA ALA A 85 -13.95 13.15 -6.03
C ALA A 85 -15.04 12.13 -5.69
N GLU A 86 -16.02 12.03 -6.58
CA GLU A 86 -17.21 11.19 -6.44
C GLU A 86 -17.08 9.94 -7.31
N GLY A 87 -17.48 8.78 -6.79
CA GLY A 87 -17.60 7.52 -7.53
C GLY A 87 -16.69 6.39 -7.01
N ALA A 88 -17.23 5.17 -6.99
CA ALA A 88 -16.56 3.99 -6.44
C ALA A 88 -15.22 3.67 -7.11
N ASP A 89 -15.10 3.85 -8.43
CA ASP A 89 -13.86 3.58 -9.18
C ASP A 89 -12.72 4.55 -8.79
N PHE A 90 -13.07 5.83 -8.62
CA PHE A 90 -12.10 6.81 -8.15
C PHE A 90 -11.71 6.53 -6.71
N GLU A 91 -12.69 6.22 -5.86
CA GLU A 91 -12.45 5.93 -4.45
C GLU A 91 -11.56 4.68 -4.27
N ALA A 92 -11.77 3.65 -5.09
CA ALA A 92 -10.89 2.48 -5.13
C ALA A 92 -9.44 2.88 -5.50
N SER A 93 -9.28 3.65 -6.58
CA SER A 93 -7.97 4.12 -7.06
C SER A 93 -7.27 5.03 -6.04
N TYR A 94 -8.04 5.84 -5.30
CA TYR A 94 -7.57 6.66 -4.22
C TYR A 94 -6.97 5.81 -3.10
N TYR A 95 -7.72 4.83 -2.61
CA TYR A 95 -7.28 3.95 -1.55
C TYR A 95 -6.12 3.05 -1.97
N TYR A 96 -6.10 2.60 -3.22
CA TYR A 96 -4.96 1.88 -3.80
C TYR A 96 -3.67 2.73 -3.74
N ASN A 97 -3.72 3.97 -4.24
CA ASN A 97 -2.54 4.85 -4.25
C ASN A 97 -2.10 5.25 -2.84
N LEU A 98 -3.03 5.44 -1.91
CA LEU A 98 -2.70 5.70 -0.51
C LEU A 98 -1.97 4.50 0.11
N GLY A 99 -2.44 3.29 -0.20
CA GLY A 99 -1.82 2.06 0.22
C GLY A 99 -0.41 1.85 -0.36
N ASP A 100 -0.24 2.09 -1.66
CA ASP A 100 1.05 1.98 -2.34
C ASP A 100 2.06 3.02 -1.81
N ALA A 101 1.61 4.27 -1.59
CA ALA A 101 2.44 5.28 -0.95
C ALA A 101 2.84 4.89 0.49
N ALA A 102 1.91 4.35 1.27
CA ALA A 102 2.19 3.86 2.62
C ALA A 102 3.18 2.67 2.61
N ILE A 103 3.11 1.77 1.62
CA ILE A 103 4.13 0.72 1.40
C ILE A 103 5.51 1.34 1.19
N GLN A 104 5.62 2.35 0.33
CA GLN A 104 6.89 3.02 0.05
C GLN A 104 7.44 3.76 1.28
N ALA A 105 6.56 4.25 2.15
CA ALA A 105 6.90 4.84 3.44
C ALA A 105 7.14 3.82 4.56
N GLU A 106 7.04 2.51 4.28
CA GLU A 106 7.12 1.42 5.25
C GLU A 106 6.08 1.50 6.39
N LYS A 107 4.97 2.20 6.14
CA LYS A 107 3.81 2.34 7.03
C LYS A 107 2.85 1.18 6.82
N TRP A 108 3.25 0.01 7.31
CA TRP A 108 2.60 -1.25 6.95
C TRP A 108 1.14 -1.34 7.40
N GLN A 109 0.79 -0.79 8.56
CA GLN A 109 -0.59 -0.81 9.04
C GLN A 109 -1.48 0.09 8.17
N GLU A 110 -1.04 1.31 7.89
CA GLU A 110 -1.76 2.26 7.04
C GLU A 110 -1.93 1.72 5.60
N ALA A 111 -0.89 1.06 5.08
CA ALA A 111 -0.94 0.38 3.79
C ALA A 111 -2.04 -0.69 3.77
N VAL A 112 -2.06 -1.57 4.76
CA VAL A 112 -3.07 -2.62 4.89
C VAL A 112 -4.48 -2.04 4.95
N ASP A 113 -4.70 -1.02 5.77
CA ASP A 113 -6.01 -0.41 5.97
C ASP A 113 -6.53 0.27 4.69
N ALA A 114 -5.64 0.97 3.97
CA ALA A 114 -5.97 1.60 2.71
C ALA A 114 -6.26 0.55 1.62
N LEU A 115 -5.42 -0.48 1.49
CA LEU A 115 -5.60 -1.52 0.47
C LEU A 115 -6.83 -2.38 0.73
N LYS A 116 -7.19 -2.63 1.99
CA LYS A 116 -8.46 -3.28 2.36
C LYS A 116 -9.66 -2.48 1.86
N LYS A 117 -9.65 -1.16 2.01
CA LYS A 117 -10.71 -0.28 1.50
C LYS A 117 -10.75 -0.29 -0.04
N SER A 118 -9.59 -0.24 -0.69
CA SER A 118 -9.49 -0.38 -2.15
C SER A 118 -10.12 -1.68 -2.63
N LEU A 119 -9.76 -2.82 -2.03
CA LEU A 119 -10.27 -4.14 -2.40
C LEU A 119 -11.75 -4.34 -2.08
N LYS A 120 -12.30 -3.62 -1.10
CA LYS A 120 -13.74 -3.61 -0.83
C LYS A 120 -14.52 -2.93 -1.97
N LEU A 121 -13.93 -1.90 -2.58
CA LEU A 121 -14.53 -1.14 -3.68
C LEU A 121 -14.27 -1.80 -5.04
N ASN A 122 -13.09 -2.37 -5.23
CA ASN A 122 -12.69 -3.12 -6.42
C ASN A 122 -12.03 -4.46 -6.04
N PRO A 123 -12.83 -5.52 -5.82
CA PRO A 123 -12.32 -6.83 -5.41
C PRO A 123 -11.49 -7.54 -6.46
N ASP A 124 -11.50 -7.10 -7.73
CA ASP A 124 -10.78 -7.76 -8.83
C ASP A 124 -9.41 -7.15 -9.12
N ASP A 125 -9.05 -6.07 -8.42
CA ASP A 125 -7.74 -5.42 -8.56
C ASP A 125 -6.61 -6.34 -8.07
N VAL A 126 -5.88 -6.92 -9.02
CA VAL A 126 -4.76 -7.82 -8.73
C VAL A 126 -3.60 -7.08 -8.08
N ALA A 127 -3.28 -5.86 -8.52
CA ALA A 127 -2.19 -5.08 -7.96
C ALA A 127 -2.49 -4.70 -6.50
N ALA A 128 -3.74 -4.34 -6.20
CA ALA A 128 -4.17 -4.08 -4.83
C ALA A 128 -4.06 -5.34 -3.94
N LYS A 129 -4.38 -6.54 -4.47
CA LYS A 129 -4.21 -7.81 -3.73
C LYS A 129 -2.75 -8.10 -3.43
N GLU A 130 -1.86 -7.95 -4.41
CA GLU A 130 -0.43 -8.14 -4.25
C GLU A 130 0.14 -7.21 -3.18
N ASN A 131 -0.15 -5.92 -3.31
CA ASN A 131 0.27 -4.89 -2.34
C ASN A 131 -0.29 -5.18 -0.95
N TYR A 132 -1.57 -5.59 -0.84
CA TYR A 132 -2.20 -5.89 0.45
C TYR A 132 -1.47 -7.03 1.15
N VAL A 133 -1.21 -8.12 0.43
CA VAL A 133 -0.51 -9.29 0.95
C VAL A 133 0.92 -8.96 1.33
N TYR A 134 1.61 -8.17 0.51
CA TYR A 134 2.96 -7.69 0.81
C TYR A 134 2.98 -6.87 2.12
N ALA A 135 2.10 -5.87 2.24
CA ALA A 135 2.01 -5.02 3.42
C ALA A 135 1.64 -5.82 4.69
N ARG A 136 0.69 -6.76 4.60
CA ARG A 136 0.33 -7.68 5.70
C ARG A 136 1.52 -8.50 6.19
N ASN A 137 2.29 -9.09 5.27
CA ASN A 137 3.46 -9.89 5.63
C ASN A 137 4.53 -9.04 6.33
N LYS A 138 4.75 -7.80 5.87
CA LYS A 138 5.67 -6.85 6.50
C LYS A 138 5.22 -6.42 7.88
N LEU A 139 3.93 -6.13 8.06
CA LEU A 139 3.34 -5.81 9.35
C LEU A 139 3.53 -6.95 10.37
N LEU A 140 3.26 -8.18 9.96
CA LEU A 140 3.46 -9.36 10.81
C LEU A 140 4.93 -9.55 11.20
N GLN A 141 5.84 -9.38 10.24
CA GLN A 141 7.28 -9.44 10.51
C GLN A 141 7.71 -8.39 11.54
N GLN A 142 7.18 -7.16 11.43
CA GLN A 142 7.46 -6.08 12.38
C GLN A 142 6.94 -6.41 13.78
N GLN A 143 5.73 -6.97 13.90
CA GLN A 143 5.15 -7.38 15.19
C GLN A 143 5.96 -8.51 15.87
N GLN A 144 6.43 -9.49 15.10
CA GLN A 144 7.28 -10.57 15.65
C GLN A 144 8.63 -10.06 16.14
N GLN A 145 9.22 -9.08 15.45
CA GLN A 145 10.49 -8.47 15.89
C GLN A 145 10.33 -7.70 17.20
N GLN A 146 9.20 -7.02 17.39
CA GLN A 146 8.90 -6.31 18.64
C GLN A 146 8.71 -7.29 19.80
N GLN A 147 7.94 -8.35 19.63
CA GLN A 147 7.76 -9.38 20.67
C GLN A 147 9.07 -10.05 21.10
N ASN A 148 9.99 -10.29 20.16
CA ASN A 148 11.29 -10.89 20.48
C ASN A 148 12.23 -9.92 21.22
N GLN A 149 12.08 -8.60 21.03
CA GLN A 149 12.83 -7.60 21.80
C GLN A 149 12.30 -7.47 23.23
N ASP A 150 10.99 -7.50 23.41
CA ASP A 150 10.38 -7.40 24.74
C ASP A 150 10.74 -8.60 25.63
N GLN A 151 10.84 -9.81 25.05
CA GLN A 151 11.27 -11.00 25.79
C GLN A 151 12.76 -11.02 26.18
N GLN A 152 13.62 -10.24 25.51
CA GLN A 152 15.04 -10.12 25.89
C GLN A 152 15.29 -8.99 26.89
N GLY A 153 14.35 -8.07 27.10
CA GLY A 153 14.47 -6.95 28.05
C GLY A 153 14.16 -7.29 29.51
N ASP A 154 13.41 -8.36 29.77
CA ASP A 154 12.98 -8.77 31.13
C ASP A 154 13.85 -9.86 31.78
N GLY A 155 15.01 -10.18 31.18
CA GLY A 155 15.90 -11.26 31.65
C GLY A 155 16.94 -10.87 32.69
N ASP A 156 17.17 -9.58 32.96
CA ASP A 156 18.36 -9.11 33.69
C ASP A 156 18.10 -8.70 35.14
N GLY A 157 17.34 -9.52 35.88
CA GLY A 157 16.94 -9.14 37.24
C GLY A 157 16.37 -10.25 38.12
N LYS A 158 17.03 -11.42 38.21
CA LYS A 158 16.96 -12.35 39.36
C LYS A 158 17.81 -13.61 39.13
N GLN A 159 19.12 -13.53 39.35
CA GLN A 159 19.91 -14.69 39.76
C GLN A 159 20.90 -14.26 40.82
N ASP A 160 20.40 -14.14 42.06
CA ASP A 160 21.24 -14.29 43.23
C ASP A 160 20.45 -15.01 44.33
N GLN A 161 21.11 -16.02 44.89
CA GLN A 161 20.76 -16.79 46.10
C GLN A 161 19.63 -17.84 45.99
N GLN A 162 19.99 -19.12 45.86
CA GLN A 162 20.13 -20.02 47.03
C GLN A 162 20.61 -21.44 46.69
N ASN A 163 21.73 -21.78 47.34
CA ASN A 163 22.13 -23.06 47.96
C ASN A 163 22.38 -24.34 47.14
N GLN A 164 23.68 -24.63 47.06
CA GLN A 164 24.33 -25.87 47.54
C GLN A 164 23.42 -26.93 48.17
N ASP A 165 23.38 -28.11 47.55
CA ASP A 165 23.80 -29.35 48.22
C ASP A 165 24.40 -30.32 47.20
N GLN A 166 25.53 -30.93 47.58
CA GLN A 166 26.35 -31.83 46.77
C GLN A 166 25.94 -33.30 46.95
N ASN A 167 26.16 -34.08 45.88
CA ASN A 167 26.41 -35.54 45.83
C ASN A 167 25.29 -36.48 46.27
N ASP A 168 24.81 -37.32 45.34
CA ASP A 168 25.34 -38.68 45.23
C ASP A 168 24.98 -39.35 43.90
N GLN A 169 25.69 -40.44 43.62
CA GLN A 169 26.05 -40.99 42.32
C GLN A 169 24.96 -41.73 41.52
N LYS A 170 25.19 -41.73 40.19
CA LYS A 170 24.99 -42.82 39.20
C LYS A 170 23.98 -43.92 39.55
N ASP A 171 22.95 -44.08 38.70
CA ASP A 171 22.86 -45.28 37.87
C ASP A 171 21.89 -45.14 36.67
N GLN A 172 22.18 -46.02 35.71
CA GLN A 172 21.60 -46.34 34.40
C GLN A 172 20.08 -46.08 34.21
N GLN A 173 19.65 -45.44 33.12
CA GLN A 173 19.44 -45.98 31.76
C GLN A 173 18.14 -46.80 31.64
N ASP A 174 17.34 -46.39 30.65
CA ASP A 174 16.18 -47.02 30.01
C ASP A 174 14.74 -46.68 30.46
N GLN A 175 13.93 -46.46 29.40
CA GLN A 175 12.47 -46.40 29.30
C GLN A 175 11.76 -45.10 29.71
N ASN A 176 11.34 -44.32 28.70
CA ASN A 176 9.94 -44.42 28.27
C ASN A 176 9.61 -43.70 26.95
N LYS A 177 8.85 -44.43 26.13
CA LYS A 177 7.94 -43.91 25.11
C LYS A 177 6.74 -43.23 25.81
N ASP A 178 6.04 -42.41 25.03
CA ASP A 178 4.69 -41.90 25.24
C ASP A 178 4.54 -40.80 26.31
N GLN A 179 4.36 -39.57 25.83
CA GLN A 179 3.48 -38.60 26.48
C GLN A 179 2.85 -37.67 25.43
N GLN A 180 1.74 -38.17 24.88
CA GLN A 180 0.65 -37.32 24.43
C GLN A 180 -0.26 -37.09 25.65
N GLN A 181 -0.74 -35.85 25.80
CA GLN A 181 -1.69 -35.35 26.81
C GLN A 181 -1.15 -35.10 28.22
N ASN A 182 -1.00 -33.80 28.54
CA ASN A 182 -1.81 -33.26 29.63
C ASN A 182 -2.21 -31.81 29.34
N GLN A 183 -3.52 -31.66 29.18
CA GLN A 183 -4.30 -30.46 29.36
C GLN A 183 -4.48 -30.32 30.88
N ASP A 184 -4.06 -29.21 31.49
CA ASP A 184 -4.97 -28.27 32.14
C ASP A 184 -4.27 -27.31 33.10
N GLN A 185 -4.64 -26.04 32.91
CA GLN A 185 -4.86 -24.99 33.89
C GLN A 185 -3.73 -24.62 34.87
N GLN A 186 -3.13 -23.45 34.61
CA GLN A 186 -3.11 -22.41 35.64
C GLN A 186 -3.31 -21.03 35.02
N GLN A 187 -4.47 -20.44 35.31
CA GLN A 187 -4.72 -19.02 35.25
C GLN A 187 -3.68 -18.28 36.10
N ASN A 188 -3.08 -17.25 35.54
CA ASN A 188 -2.77 -16.04 36.30
C ASN A 188 -3.19 -14.84 35.46
N GLU A 189 -4.28 -14.22 35.90
CA GLU A 189 -4.70 -12.88 35.53
C GLU A 189 -3.65 -11.89 36.05
N ASP A 190 -2.99 -11.18 35.15
CA ASP A 190 -2.69 -9.76 35.30
C ASP A 190 -1.89 -9.26 34.08
N LYS A 191 -2.56 -8.56 33.15
CA LYS A 191 -2.25 -7.17 32.78
C LYS A 191 -2.87 -6.74 31.44
N GLN A 192 -3.54 -5.58 31.56
CA GLN A 192 -3.76 -4.51 30.61
C GLN A 192 -4.67 -4.75 29.41
N GLU A 193 -5.89 -4.25 29.60
CA GLU A 193 -6.85 -3.79 28.60
C GLU A 193 -6.16 -3.11 27.40
N SER A 194 -6.08 -3.83 26.29
CA SER A 194 -6.18 -3.25 24.96
C SER A 194 -7.49 -3.74 24.39
N GLN A 195 -8.45 -2.84 24.22
CA GLN A 195 -9.78 -3.15 23.70
C GLN A 195 -9.68 -3.99 22.41
N PRO A 196 -10.37 -5.14 22.29
CA PRO A 196 -10.50 -5.80 21.02
C PRO A 196 -11.44 -4.95 20.16
N GLN A 197 -10.88 -4.15 19.25
CA GLN A 197 -11.65 -3.70 18.11
C GLN A 197 -12.18 -4.94 17.37
N PRO A 198 -13.43 -4.93 16.90
CA PRO A 198 -14.02 -6.08 16.21
C PRO A 198 -13.15 -6.43 15.00
N GLN A 199 -12.42 -7.54 15.08
CA GLN A 199 -11.61 -8.07 13.99
C GLN A 199 -12.55 -8.53 12.86
N GLU A 200 -12.81 -7.62 11.92
CA GLU A 200 -13.33 -7.96 10.60
C GLU A 200 -12.36 -8.93 9.92
N ALA A 201 -12.67 -10.23 9.96
CA ALA A 201 -12.08 -11.33 9.18
C ALA A 201 -10.77 -10.96 8.46
N GLU A 202 -9.70 -10.79 9.22
CA GLU A 202 -8.39 -10.49 8.65
C GLU A 202 -7.79 -11.78 8.08
N LEU A 203 -7.19 -11.69 6.88
CA LEU A 203 -6.50 -12.82 6.26
C LEU A 203 -5.39 -13.32 7.19
N SER A 204 -5.41 -14.61 7.50
CA SER A 204 -4.35 -15.23 8.31
C SER A 204 -3.01 -15.19 7.56
N PRO A 205 -1.86 -15.24 8.27
CA PRO A 205 -0.54 -15.24 7.62
C PRO A 205 -0.39 -16.33 6.55
N GLN A 206 -0.93 -17.53 6.82
CA GLN A 206 -0.92 -18.65 5.89
C GLN A 206 -1.80 -18.36 4.66
N GLN A 207 -2.98 -17.77 4.86
CA GLN A 207 -3.86 -17.38 3.76
C GLN A 207 -3.23 -16.28 2.89
N ALA A 208 -2.54 -15.32 3.50
CA ALA A 208 -1.81 -14.27 2.78
C ALA A 208 -0.68 -14.89 1.92
N GLN A 209 0.11 -15.81 2.46
CA GLN A 209 1.15 -16.51 1.70
C GLN A 209 0.58 -17.35 0.55
N GLN A 210 -0.49 -18.11 0.80
CA GLN A 210 -1.17 -18.89 -0.23
C GLN A 210 -1.72 -17.99 -1.34
N LEU A 211 -2.32 -16.85 -0.97
CA LEU A 211 -2.81 -15.86 -1.94
C LEU A 211 -1.67 -15.27 -2.76
N LEU A 212 -0.53 -14.94 -2.15
CA LEU A 212 0.65 -14.44 -2.87
C LEU A 212 1.12 -15.45 -3.93
N GLN A 213 1.27 -16.71 -3.53
CA GLN A 213 1.71 -17.77 -4.43
C GLN A 213 0.73 -17.97 -5.59
N ALA A 214 -0.58 -17.95 -5.31
CA ALA A 214 -1.61 -18.07 -6.33
C ALA A 214 -1.56 -16.90 -7.32
N ILE A 215 -1.32 -15.67 -6.85
CA ILE A 215 -1.18 -14.50 -7.71
C ILE A 215 0.09 -14.60 -8.58
N GLN A 216 1.25 -14.92 -7.98
CA GLN A 216 2.52 -15.07 -8.70
C GLN A 216 2.46 -16.17 -9.78
N GLN A 217 1.80 -17.29 -9.48
CA GLN A 217 1.59 -18.35 -10.46
C GLN A 217 0.73 -17.85 -11.64
N LYS A 218 -0.38 -17.17 -11.34
CA LYS A 218 -1.27 -16.61 -12.38
C LYS A 218 -0.55 -15.57 -13.25
N GLU A 219 0.31 -14.74 -12.67
CA GLU A 219 1.15 -13.79 -13.41
C GLU A 219 2.10 -14.52 -14.36
N ARG A 220 2.81 -15.54 -13.86
CA ARG A 220 3.73 -16.35 -14.67
C ARG A 220 3.02 -17.03 -15.83
N GLU A 221 1.88 -17.67 -15.59
CA GLU A 221 1.07 -18.31 -16.64
C GLU A 221 0.60 -17.29 -17.70
N THR A 222 0.29 -16.07 -17.27
CA THR A 222 -0.11 -14.99 -18.18
C THR A 222 1.07 -14.55 -19.04
N GLN A 223 2.24 -14.39 -18.44
CA GLN A 223 3.48 -14.01 -19.13
C GLN A 223 3.89 -15.06 -20.17
N GLU A 224 3.86 -16.35 -19.80
CA GLU A 224 4.16 -17.46 -20.69
C GLU A 224 3.23 -17.46 -21.93
N LYS A 225 1.92 -17.25 -21.73
CA LYS A 225 0.95 -17.14 -22.84
C LYS A 225 1.20 -15.94 -23.75
N VAL A 226 1.61 -14.81 -23.19
CA VAL A 226 1.95 -13.61 -23.97
C VAL A 226 3.18 -13.87 -24.83
N ASP A 227 4.21 -14.49 -24.26
CA ASP A 227 5.46 -14.76 -24.98
C ASP A 227 5.28 -15.87 -26.03
N GLU A 228 4.45 -16.87 -25.76
CA GLU A 228 4.06 -17.85 -26.77
C GLU A 228 3.37 -17.19 -27.97
N LYS A 229 2.39 -16.30 -27.72
CA LYS A 229 1.70 -15.54 -28.79
C LYS A 229 2.67 -14.66 -29.58
N LYS A 230 3.61 -13.99 -28.93
CA LYS A 230 4.65 -13.21 -29.62
C LYS A 230 5.53 -14.11 -30.50
N ALA A 231 5.96 -15.25 -29.99
CA ALA A 231 6.77 -16.20 -30.74
C ALA A 231 6.01 -16.75 -31.96
N GLN A 232 4.73 -17.08 -31.80
CA GLN A 232 3.87 -17.51 -32.91
C GLN A 232 3.73 -16.41 -33.97
N ALA A 233 3.48 -15.16 -33.56
CA ALA A 233 3.39 -14.03 -34.49
C ALA A 233 4.69 -13.79 -35.28
N LEU A 234 5.85 -13.94 -34.63
CA LEU A 234 7.16 -13.85 -35.29
C LEU A 234 7.37 -14.97 -36.32
N LYS A 235 7.02 -16.21 -35.97
CA LYS A 235 7.09 -17.36 -36.89
C LYS A 235 6.18 -17.17 -38.10
N SER A 236 4.96 -16.68 -37.91
CA SER A 236 4.03 -16.38 -39.01
C SER A 236 4.59 -15.30 -39.95
N ARG A 237 5.14 -14.21 -39.41
CA ARG A 237 5.77 -13.15 -40.21
C ARG A 237 7.00 -13.61 -40.99
N GLN A 238 7.79 -14.55 -40.44
CA GLN A 238 8.91 -15.14 -41.16
C GLN A 238 8.42 -16.03 -42.32
N LYS A 239 7.37 -16.82 -42.08
CA LYS A 239 6.74 -17.63 -43.13
C LYS A 239 6.16 -16.76 -44.25
N GLU A 240 5.61 -15.59 -43.92
CA GLU A 240 5.12 -14.59 -44.88
C GLU A 240 6.20 -13.85 -45.68
N LYS A 241 7.48 -13.90 -45.28
CA LYS A 241 8.58 -13.28 -46.05
C LYS A 241 9.28 -14.26 -46.98
N ASN A 242 9.04 -15.56 -46.80
CA ASN A 242 9.71 -16.64 -47.51
C ASN A 242 8.83 -17.25 -48.62
N TRP A 243 7.70 -16.63 -48.95
CA TRP A 243 6.90 -16.88 -50.15
C TRP A 243 7.01 -15.71 -51.11
#